data_AF-A0A8J8FU69-F1
#
_entry.id   AF-A0A8J8FU69-F1
#
_cell.length_a   1.000
_cell.length_b   1.000
_cell.length_c   1.000
_cell.angle_alpha   90.00
_cell.angle_beta   90.00
_cell.angle_gamma   90.00
#
_symmetry.space_group_name_H-M   'P 1'
#
loop_
_entity.id
_entity.type
_entity.pdbx_description
1 polymer ?
#
loop_
_entity_poly.entity_id
_entity_poly.type
_entity_poly.pdbx_seq_one_letter_code
_entity_poly.pdbx_strand_id
1 'polypeptide(L)'
;MHQKDKAAVRYTLVLACEPRVGGPEGWWSEVRREVRDRVLEARERARRLGLPPVDELVVAFGAALGVYSGYEVVLDDESGGEVDPVRVLDEARRVLADAVVEEFDVGGLDERGAFYLLYRYYYGYPSRSGSPDWEEVRRLCLALGLDPEGLEGEGLLVRYRGRAYLATFEDREVVDPSASSVDGLHAALRAMKEGLEAVERVVEERPDLRLLARGLVSAGYERYGDVEGFPRELSNVVRLLGVLGEEVPDGQRRLDEWTG
;
A
#
# COMPACT_ATOMS: atom_id res chain seq x y z
N MET A 1 -23.18 -16.77 25.81
CA MET A 1 -22.92 -15.36 25.47
C MET A 1 -21.43 -15.10 25.68
N HIS A 2 -20.63 -15.24 24.62
CA HIS A 2 -19.17 -15.30 24.70
C HIS A 2 -18.61 -14.04 24.01
N GLN A 3 -18.10 -13.09 24.79
CA GLN A 3 -17.34 -11.95 24.27
C GLN A 3 -15.93 -12.43 23.90
N LYS A 4 -15.78 -13.03 22.72
CA LYS A 4 -14.51 -13.04 21.99
C LYS A 4 -14.54 -11.83 21.06
N ASP A 5 -13.41 -11.16 20.88
CA ASP A 5 -13.23 -9.91 20.11
C ASP A 5 -13.51 -8.59 20.84
N LYS A 6 -13.24 -8.55 22.15
CA LYS A 6 -12.99 -7.27 22.81
C LYS A 6 -11.63 -6.74 22.33
N ALA A 7 -11.67 -5.60 21.65
CA ALA A 7 -10.54 -4.76 21.30
C ALA A 7 -9.63 -4.51 22.51
N ALA A 8 -8.69 -5.42 22.75
CA ALA A 8 -7.56 -5.17 23.61
C ALA A 8 -6.58 -4.34 22.78
N VAL A 9 -6.28 -3.12 23.24
CA VAL A 9 -5.28 -2.26 22.63
C VAL A 9 -3.95 -3.01 22.66
N ARG A 10 -3.49 -3.50 21.51
CA ARG A 10 -2.25 -4.28 21.40
C ARG A 10 -1.01 -3.39 21.55
N TYR A 11 -1.09 -2.17 21.03
CA TYR A 11 -0.05 -1.15 21.11
C TYR A 11 -0.68 0.24 21.31
N THR A 12 0.01 1.12 22.03
CA THR A 12 -0.38 2.53 22.15
C THR A 12 0.76 3.37 21.60
N LEU A 13 0.46 4.20 20.60
CA LEU A 13 1.40 5.15 20.03
C LEU A 13 1.12 6.53 20.60
N VAL A 14 2.13 7.13 21.22
CA VAL A 14 2.06 8.48 21.80
C VAL A 14 2.99 9.40 21.03
N LEU A 15 2.42 10.44 20.42
CA LEU A 15 3.18 11.55 19.86
C LEU A 15 3.32 12.62 20.95
N ALA A 16 4.54 12.78 21.46
CA ALA A 16 4.87 13.85 22.39
C ALA A 16 5.48 15.01 21.60
N CYS A 17 4.86 16.20 21.71
CA CYS A 17 5.36 17.42 21.11
C CYS A 17 5.95 18.31 22.22
N GLU A 18 7.16 18.82 22.02
CA GLU A 18 7.78 19.80 22.90
C GLU A 18 7.79 21.18 22.22
N PRO A 19 7.57 22.28 22.97
CA PRO A 19 7.74 23.61 22.42
C PRO A 19 9.16 23.82 21.88
N ARG A 20 9.27 24.40 20.69
CA ARG A 20 10.56 24.67 20.05
C ARG A 20 11.36 25.71 20.84
N VAL A 21 12.68 25.52 20.91
CA VAL A 21 13.64 26.47 21.51
C VAL A 21 14.63 26.96 20.44
N GLY A 22 14.10 27.56 19.36
CA GLY A 22 14.88 27.94 18.19
C GLY A 22 15.33 26.76 17.32
N GLY A 23 16.04 27.05 16.24
CA GLY A 23 16.62 26.07 15.31
C GLY A 23 17.36 26.79 14.18
N PRO A 24 18.17 26.08 13.36
CA PRO A 24 18.71 26.68 12.15
C PRO A 24 17.60 26.87 11.10
N GLU A 25 17.84 27.77 10.14
CA GLU A 25 17.14 27.75 8.86
C GLU A 25 17.66 26.55 8.04
N GLY A 26 16.77 25.83 7.36
CA GLY A 26 17.13 24.68 6.52
C GLY A 26 16.57 24.79 5.11
N TRP A 27 17.27 24.20 4.14
CA TRP A 27 16.78 24.07 2.77
C TRP A 27 16.06 22.74 2.57
N TRP A 28 14.97 22.74 1.81
CA TRP A 28 14.15 21.55 1.62
C TRP A 28 14.94 20.37 1.04
N SER A 29 15.87 20.59 0.11
CA SER A 29 16.73 19.53 -0.43
C SER A 29 17.63 18.84 0.61
N GLU A 30 18.00 19.54 1.69
CA GLU A 30 18.75 19.00 2.82
C GLU A 30 17.82 18.27 3.78
N VAL A 31 16.77 18.95 4.22
CA VAL A 31 15.76 18.42 5.15
C VAL A 31 15.09 17.15 4.58
N ARG A 32 14.79 17.13 3.29
CA ARG A 32 14.20 15.98 2.59
C ARG A 32 15.07 14.73 2.70
N ARG A 33 16.40 14.87 2.62
CA ARG A 33 17.33 13.74 2.76
C ARG A 33 17.33 13.22 4.19
N GLU A 34 17.38 14.11 5.18
CA GLU A 34 17.28 13.73 6.58
C GLU A 34 15.95 13.06 6.93
N VAL A 35 14.84 13.56 6.37
CA VAL A 35 13.51 12.94 6.48
C VAL A 35 13.54 11.52 5.93
N ARG A 36 14.10 11.31 4.74
CA ARG A 36 14.21 9.97 4.13
C ARG A 36 14.93 9.01 5.05
N ASP A 37 16.13 9.37 5.51
CA ASP A 37 16.94 8.51 6.38
C ASP A 37 16.20 8.20 7.68
N ARG A 38 15.62 9.22 8.31
CA ARG A 38 14.93 9.08 9.60
C ARG A 38 13.64 8.27 9.49
N VAL A 39 12.91 8.37 8.38
CA VAL A 39 11.71 7.58 8.07
C VAL A 39 12.07 6.10 7.89
N LEU A 40 13.12 5.79 7.12
CA LEU A 40 13.56 4.41 6.90
C LEU A 40 14.01 3.75 8.21
N GLU A 41 14.78 4.46 9.05
CA GLU A 41 15.13 3.98 10.38
C GLU A 41 13.90 3.72 11.27
N ALA A 42 12.89 4.58 11.17
CA ALA A 42 11.69 4.50 11.98
C ALA A 42 10.80 3.32 11.54
N ARG A 43 10.66 3.09 10.23
CA ARG A 43 10.02 1.90 9.66
C ARG A 43 10.69 0.62 10.14
N GLU A 44 12.01 0.54 10.01
CA GLU A 44 12.79 -0.63 10.42
C GLU A 44 12.68 -0.89 11.93
N ARG A 45 12.60 0.17 12.75
CA ARG A 45 12.26 0.04 14.18
C ARG A 45 10.84 -0.47 14.41
N ALA A 46 9.85 0.05 13.71
CA ALA A 46 8.45 -0.39 13.82
C ALA A 46 8.31 -1.88 13.51
N ARG A 47 9.02 -2.37 12.49
CA ARG A 47 9.06 -3.77 12.09
C ARG A 47 9.69 -4.67 13.13
N ARG A 48 10.85 -4.29 13.68
CA ARG A 48 11.45 -5.04 14.80
C ARG A 48 10.53 -5.16 16.02
N LEU A 49 9.63 -4.21 16.21
CA LEU A 49 8.64 -4.22 17.28
C LEU A 49 7.36 -5.00 16.91
N GLY A 50 7.25 -5.51 15.68
CA GLY A 50 6.07 -6.22 15.19
C GLY A 50 4.83 -5.35 15.16
N LEU A 51 5.00 -4.06 14.82
CA LEU A 51 3.89 -3.14 14.61
C LEU A 51 3.18 -3.48 13.29
N PRO A 52 1.83 -3.36 13.23
CA PRO A 52 1.09 -3.46 11.98
C PRO A 52 1.56 -2.44 10.93
N PRO A 53 1.44 -2.74 9.63
CA PRO A 53 1.82 -1.81 8.55
C PRO A 53 1.23 -0.40 8.68
N VAL A 54 -0.04 -0.27 9.10
CA VAL A 54 -0.67 1.04 9.31
C VAL A 54 0.01 1.85 10.42
N ASP A 55 0.54 1.19 11.44
CA ASP A 55 1.26 1.86 12.54
C ASP A 55 2.68 2.27 12.10
N GLU A 56 3.27 1.61 11.09
CA GLU A 56 4.53 2.05 10.47
C GLU A 56 4.40 3.47 9.88
N LEU A 57 3.25 3.78 9.25
CA LEU A 57 2.96 5.13 8.72
C LEU A 57 3.00 6.17 9.84
N VAL A 58 2.36 5.89 10.97
CA VAL A 58 2.28 6.82 12.10
C VAL A 58 3.67 7.05 12.73
N VAL A 59 4.45 5.97 12.90
CA VAL A 59 5.82 6.05 13.41
C VAL A 59 6.71 6.85 12.45
N ALA A 60 6.59 6.64 11.15
CA ALA A 60 7.33 7.38 10.13
C ALA A 60 6.94 8.87 10.09
N PHE A 61 5.65 9.20 10.21
CA PHE A 61 5.20 10.60 10.25
C PHE A 61 5.74 11.33 11.48
N GLY A 62 5.72 10.69 12.65
CA GLY A 62 6.35 11.25 13.85
C GLY A 62 7.86 11.48 13.65
N ALA A 63 8.55 10.55 12.98
CA ALA A 63 9.96 10.68 12.66
C ALA A 63 10.26 11.82 11.68
N ALA A 64 9.45 11.97 10.62
CA ALA A 64 9.60 13.02 9.63
C ALA A 64 9.33 14.41 10.22
N LEU A 65 8.25 14.54 11.01
CA LEU A 65 7.93 15.79 11.71
C LEU A 65 8.97 16.14 12.76
N GLY A 66 9.61 15.14 13.39
CA GLY A 66 10.71 15.36 14.32
C GLY A 66 11.97 15.95 13.65
N VAL A 67 12.24 15.58 12.39
CA VAL A 67 13.30 16.24 11.59
C VAL A 67 12.88 17.68 11.29
N TYR A 68 11.69 17.86 10.71
CA TYR A 68 11.18 19.18 10.33
C TYR A 68 11.12 20.17 11.50
N SER A 69 10.66 19.73 12.68
CA SER A 69 10.51 20.59 13.85
C SER A 69 11.85 21.01 14.49
N GLY A 70 12.94 20.32 14.15
CA GLY A 70 14.31 20.68 14.54
C GLY A 70 14.83 21.94 13.85
N TYR A 71 14.19 22.37 12.77
CA TYR A 71 14.47 23.62 12.06
C TYR A 71 13.56 24.74 12.55
N GLU A 72 14.06 25.97 12.53
CA GLU A 72 13.24 27.15 12.81
C GLU A 72 12.28 27.42 11.66
N VAL A 73 12.80 27.34 10.44
CA VAL A 73 12.07 27.42 9.17
C VAL A 73 12.75 26.53 8.14
N VAL A 74 11.95 25.89 7.29
CA VAL A 74 12.44 25.14 6.14
C VAL A 74 12.02 25.86 4.88
N LEU A 75 12.98 26.26 4.05
CA LEU A 75 12.74 27.00 2.83
C LEU A 75 12.79 26.08 1.61
N ASP A 76 11.85 26.26 0.70
CA ASP A 76 11.86 25.59 -0.60
C ASP A 76 12.97 26.14 -1.48
N ASP A 77 13.77 25.25 -2.08
CA ASP A 77 14.96 25.62 -2.85
C ASP A 77 14.66 26.51 -4.07
N GLU A 78 13.47 26.39 -4.67
CA GLU A 78 13.09 27.12 -5.88
C GLU A 78 12.39 28.45 -5.57
N SER A 79 11.38 28.42 -4.71
CA SER A 79 10.54 29.58 -4.40
C SER A 79 11.09 30.44 -3.26
N GLY A 80 11.96 29.89 -2.41
CA GLY A 80 12.40 30.53 -1.17
C GLY A 80 11.30 30.69 -0.12
N GLY A 81 10.11 30.13 -0.35
CA GLY A 81 8.99 30.15 0.59
C GLY A 81 9.12 29.06 1.65
N GLU A 82 8.43 29.22 2.78
CA GLU A 82 8.37 28.20 3.81
C GLU A 82 7.66 26.93 3.30
N VAL A 83 8.25 25.77 3.58
CA VAL A 83 7.68 24.46 3.25
C VAL A 83 6.59 24.10 4.25
N ASP A 84 5.39 23.82 3.75
CA ASP A 84 4.29 23.31 4.58
C ASP A 84 4.64 21.93 5.18
N PRO A 85 4.40 21.69 6.50
CA PRO A 85 4.55 20.37 7.12
C PRO A 85 3.83 19.23 6.39
N VAL A 86 2.73 19.51 5.68
CA VAL A 86 2.04 18.55 4.83
C VAL A 86 2.96 17.97 3.76
N ARG A 87 3.82 18.80 3.14
CA ARG A 87 4.80 18.32 2.14
C ARG A 87 5.82 17.36 2.74
N VAL A 88 6.19 17.57 4.01
CA VAL A 88 7.09 16.67 4.75
C VAL A 88 6.43 15.30 4.96
N LEU A 89 5.16 15.30 5.35
CA LEU A 89 4.39 14.06 5.50
C LEU A 89 4.20 13.33 4.18
N ASP A 90 4.01 14.07 3.09
CA ASP A 90 3.90 13.48 1.75
C ASP A 90 5.23 12.89 1.26
N GLU A 91 6.36 13.51 1.60
CA GLU A 91 7.68 12.89 1.38
C GLU A 91 7.83 11.60 2.19
N ALA A 92 7.43 11.59 3.46
CA ALA A 92 7.47 10.38 4.28
C ALA A 92 6.61 9.25 3.67
N ARG A 93 5.43 9.57 3.12
CA ARG A 93 4.61 8.59 2.38
C ARG A 93 5.34 8.03 1.17
N ARG A 94 6.00 8.89 0.37
CA ARG A 94 6.78 8.46 -0.81
C ARG A 94 7.93 7.54 -0.43
N VAL A 95 8.71 7.91 0.58
CA VAL A 95 9.83 7.10 1.06
C VAL A 95 9.36 5.72 1.54
N LEU A 96 8.24 5.66 2.26
CA LEU A 96 7.66 4.38 2.68
C LEU A 96 7.12 3.57 1.50
N ALA A 97 6.47 4.22 0.53
CA ALA A 97 5.96 3.58 -0.67
C ALA A 97 7.09 2.93 -1.48
N ASP A 98 8.17 3.69 -1.75
CA ASP A 98 9.37 3.20 -2.41
C ASP A 98 9.93 1.97 -1.67
N ALA A 99 10.01 2.04 -0.34
CA ALA A 99 10.61 1.00 0.46
C ALA A 99 9.76 -0.29 0.54
N VAL A 100 8.44 -0.21 0.33
CA VAL A 100 7.56 -1.38 0.20
C VAL A 100 7.64 -1.96 -1.21
N VAL A 101 7.74 -1.11 -2.23
CA VAL A 101 7.93 -1.52 -3.63
C VAL A 101 9.26 -2.26 -3.82
N GLU A 102 10.33 -1.77 -3.20
CA GLU A 102 11.64 -2.44 -3.19
C GLU A 102 11.60 -3.77 -2.44
N GLU A 103 10.94 -3.82 -1.29
CA GLU A 103 10.86 -5.03 -0.47
C GLU A 103 10.16 -6.19 -1.17
N PHE A 104 9.04 -5.92 -1.83
CA PHE A 104 8.30 -6.96 -2.54
C PHE A 104 8.86 -7.25 -3.94
N ASP A 105 9.97 -6.62 -4.33
CA ASP A 105 10.59 -6.74 -5.66
C ASP A 105 9.59 -6.47 -6.81
N VAL A 106 8.84 -5.37 -6.66
CA VAL A 106 7.75 -4.98 -7.58
C VAL A 106 8.00 -3.62 -8.26
N GLY A 107 9.25 -3.20 -8.37
CA GLY A 107 9.64 -1.93 -9.00
C GLY A 107 9.25 -1.78 -10.48
N GLY A 108 8.79 -2.86 -11.14
CA GLY A 108 8.27 -2.84 -12.51
C GLY A 108 6.76 -2.58 -12.63
N LEU A 109 6.04 -2.34 -11.53
CA LEU A 109 4.63 -2.00 -11.56
C LEU A 109 4.38 -0.57 -12.06
N ASP A 110 3.26 -0.37 -12.74
CA ASP A 110 2.74 0.97 -12.95
C ASP A 110 2.22 1.59 -11.65
N GLU A 111 1.97 2.89 -11.68
CA GLU A 111 1.57 3.67 -10.50
C GLU A 111 0.27 3.15 -9.89
N ARG A 112 -0.69 2.68 -10.70
CA ARG A 112 -1.97 2.13 -10.21
C ARG A 112 -1.78 0.78 -9.54
N GLY A 113 -0.93 -0.09 -10.09
CA GLY A 113 -0.53 -1.35 -9.49
C GLY A 113 0.19 -1.14 -8.16
N ALA A 114 1.15 -0.22 -8.13
CA ALA A 114 1.86 0.16 -6.90
C ALA A 114 0.89 0.71 -5.85
N PHE A 115 -0.02 1.62 -6.23
CA PHE A 115 -1.05 2.15 -5.34
C PHE A 115 -1.96 1.06 -4.78
N TYR A 116 -2.42 0.15 -5.65
CA TYR A 116 -3.27 -0.96 -5.25
C TYR A 116 -2.55 -1.85 -4.23
N LEU A 117 -1.30 -2.24 -4.50
CA LEU A 117 -0.47 -3.00 -3.58
C LEU A 117 -0.29 -2.26 -2.25
N LEU A 118 0.09 -0.98 -2.27
CA LEU A 118 0.34 -0.18 -1.05
C LEU A 118 -0.93 -0.04 -0.20
N TYR A 119 -2.09 0.20 -0.83
CA TYR A 119 -3.35 0.22 -0.11
C TYR A 119 -3.61 -1.14 0.55
N ARG A 120 -3.43 -2.24 -0.18
CA ARG A 120 -3.60 -3.58 0.38
C ARG A 120 -2.54 -3.86 1.44
N TYR A 121 -1.32 -3.37 1.32
CA TYR A 121 -0.27 -3.51 2.33
C TYR A 121 -0.61 -2.79 3.63
N TYR A 122 -1.04 -1.53 3.59
CA TYR A 122 -1.35 -0.77 4.80
C TYR A 122 -2.70 -1.12 5.41
N TYR A 123 -3.74 -1.21 4.58
CA TYR A 123 -5.13 -1.28 5.04
C TYR A 123 -5.79 -2.65 4.81
N GLY A 124 -5.25 -3.47 3.91
CA GLY A 124 -5.75 -4.81 3.62
C GLY A 124 -7.05 -4.78 2.81
N TYR A 125 -8.00 -5.60 3.24
CA TYR A 125 -9.30 -5.76 2.59
C TYR A 125 -10.42 -5.41 3.58
N PRO A 126 -10.49 -4.14 4.01
CA PRO A 126 -11.44 -3.72 5.03
C PRO A 126 -12.87 -3.75 4.49
N SER A 127 -13.85 -3.92 5.39
CA SER A 127 -15.24 -3.61 5.06
C SER A 127 -15.42 -2.10 4.82
N ARG A 128 -16.49 -1.70 4.14
CA ARG A 128 -16.77 -0.28 3.84
C ARG A 128 -16.73 0.63 5.09
N SER A 129 -17.20 0.14 6.24
CA SER A 129 -17.17 0.89 7.49
C SER A 129 -15.84 0.83 8.22
N GLY A 130 -15.01 -0.19 7.96
CA GLY A 130 -13.66 -0.33 8.52
C GLY A 130 -12.55 0.23 7.64
N SER A 131 -12.89 0.83 6.50
CA SER A 131 -11.94 1.37 5.53
C SER A 131 -11.30 2.67 6.02
N PRO A 132 -10.05 3.01 5.66
CA PRO A 132 -9.39 4.25 6.08
C PRO A 132 -10.16 5.52 5.67
N ASP A 133 -9.81 6.65 6.29
CA ASP A 133 -10.41 7.94 5.95
C ASP A 133 -10.04 8.34 4.51
N TRP A 134 -10.96 9.00 3.82
CA TRP A 134 -10.80 9.38 2.42
C TRP A 134 -9.52 10.19 2.18
N GLU A 135 -9.22 11.14 3.08
CA GLU A 135 -8.07 12.02 2.93
C GLU A 135 -6.74 11.25 3.06
N GLU A 136 -6.68 10.19 3.87
CA GLU A 136 -5.47 9.37 4.00
C GLU A 136 -5.17 8.63 2.70
N VAL A 137 -6.20 8.03 2.10
CA VAL A 137 -6.08 7.32 0.81
C VAL A 137 -5.83 8.29 -0.32
N ARG A 138 -6.50 9.45 -0.33
CA ARG A 138 -6.27 10.51 -1.31
C ARG A 138 -4.82 10.96 -1.31
N ARG A 139 -4.21 11.15 -0.14
CA ARG A 139 -2.79 11.51 -0.03
C ARG A 139 -1.86 10.40 -0.49
N LEU A 140 -2.22 9.13 -0.27
CA LEU A 140 -1.47 8.02 -0.83
C LEU A 140 -1.51 8.03 -2.37
N CYS A 141 -2.66 8.30 -2.99
CA CYS A 141 -2.74 8.48 -4.45
C CYS A 141 -1.81 9.59 -4.94
N LEU A 142 -1.90 10.77 -4.32
CA LEU A 142 -1.12 11.95 -4.71
C LEU A 142 0.39 11.76 -4.51
N ALA A 143 0.79 11.03 -3.45
CA ALA A 143 2.18 10.67 -3.22
C ALA A 143 2.78 9.89 -4.41
N LEU A 144 1.98 9.05 -5.05
CA LEU A 144 2.33 8.24 -6.23
C LEU A 144 2.04 8.95 -7.56
N GLY A 145 1.64 10.23 -7.54
CA GLY A 145 1.35 10.99 -8.76
C GLY A 145 0.02 10.63 -9.44
N LEU A 146 -0.88 9.90 -8.78
CA LEU A 146 -2.18 9.53 -9.31
C LEU A 146 -3.24 10.61 -9.06
N ASP A 147 -4.21 10.68 -9.98
CA ASP A 147 -5.43 11.47 -9.83
C ASP A 147 -6.51 10.67 -9.06
N PRO A 148 -6.81 11.01 -7.79
CA PRO A 148 -7.76 10.26 -6.99
C PRO A 148 -9.20 10.40 -7.50
N GLU A 149 -9.57 11.54 -8.09
CA GLU A 149 -10.88 11.73 -8.71
C GLU A 149 -11.03 10.89 -9.99
N GLY A 150 -9.96 10.75 -10.78
CA GLY A 150 -9.90 9.84 -11.92
C GLY A 150 -10.12 8.37 -11.51
N LEU A 151 -9.42 7.90 -10.47
CA LEU A 151 -9.60 6.54 -9.94
C LEU A 151 -11.01 6.30 -9.39
N GLU A 152 -11.65 7.34 -8.83
CA GLU A 152 -13.05 7.29 -8.40
C GLU A 152 -14.01 7.20 -9.59
N GLY A 153 -13.78 8.00 -10.63
CA GLY A 153 -14.57 7.97 -11.88
C GLY A 153 -14.51 6.62 -12.60
N GLU A 154 -13.39 5.91 -12.51
CA GLU A 154 -13.18 4.58 -13.08
C GLU A 154 -13.64 3.44 -12.16
N GLY A 155 -14.14 3.76 -10.97
CA GLY A 155 -14.69 2.81 -10.01
C GLY A 155 -13.66 1.92 -9.31
N LEU A 156 -12.35 2.22 -9.43
CA LEU A 156 -11.32 1.51 -8.66
C LEU A 156 -11.31 1.99 -7.20
N LEU A 157 -11.42 3.29 -6.98
CA LEU A 157 -11.46 3.92 -5.67
C LEU A 157 -12.90 4.31 -5.33
N VAL A 158 -13.43 3.89 -4.18
CA VAL A 158 -14.83 4.13 -3.82
C VAL A 158 -14.93 4.91 -2.51
N ARG A 159 -15.63 6.05 -2.54
CA ARG A 159 -15.94 6.84 -1.35
C ARG A 159 -17.20 6.33 -0.65
N TYR A 160 -17.12 6.16 0.67
CA TYR A 160 -18.25 5.77 1.50
C TYR A 160 -18.21 6.48 2.85
N ARG A 161 -19.15 7.41 3.08
CA ARG A 161 -19.32 8.14 4.36
C ARG A 161 -18.00 8.72 4.92
N GLY A 162 -17.23 9.39 4.06
CA GLY A 162 -15.93 9.98 4.42
C GLY A 162 -14.76 9.00 4.45
N ARG A 163 -14.98 7.72 4.17
CA ARG A 163 -13.96 6.67 4.04
C ARG A 163 -13.70 6.30 2.59
N ALA A 164 -12.61 5.60 2.34
CA ALA A 164 -12.21 5.16 1.00
C ALA A 164 -11.76 3.69 0.98
N TYR A 165 -12.27 2.94 0.00
CA TYR A 165 -11.85 1.56 -0.25
C TYR A 165 -11.61 1.26 -1.72
N LEU A 166 -10.77 0.27 -1.97
CA LEU A 166 -10.53 -0.23 -3.32
C LEU A 166 -11.54 -1.31 -3.67
N ALA A 167 -12.20 -1.11 -4.80
CA ALA A 167 -13.05 -2.10 -5.43
C ALA A 167 -12.25 -3.37 -5.75
N THR A 168 -12.88 -4.52 -5.56
CA THR A 168 -12.32 -5.81 -5.91
C THR A 168 -12.61 -6.15 -7.37
N PHE A 169 -11.98 -7.20 -7.89
CA PHE A 169 -12.32 -7.73 -9.21
C PHE A 169 -13.81 -8.09 -9.34
N GLU A 170 -14.54 -8.36 -8.25
CA GLU A 170 -15.99 -8.66 -8.30
C GLU A 170 -16.85 -7.41 -8.44
N ASP A 171 -16.40 -6.28 -7.88
CA ASP A 171 -17.15 -5.03 -7.87
C ASP A 171 -17.11 -4.30 -9.22
N ARG A 172 -16.06 -4.53 -10.03
CA ARG A 172 -15.79 -3.77 -11.26
C ARG A 172 -16.26 -4.52 -12.52
N GLU A 173 -17.41 -4.15 -13.09
CA GLU A 173 -18.00 -4.90 -14.21
C GLU A 173 -17.16 -4.86 -15.50
N VAL A 174 -16.61 -3.70 -15.84
CA VAL A 174 -15.82 -3.47 -17.05
C VAL A 174 -14.40 -3.10 -16.63
N VAL A 175 -13.43 -3.86 -17.14
CA VAL A 175 -12.01 -3.67 -16.86
C VAL A 175 -11.25 -3.83 -18.18
N ASP A 176 -10.42 -2.85 -18.51
CA ASP A 176 -9.52 -2.91 -19.67
C ASP A 176 -8.17 -3.47 -19.21
N PRO A 177 -7.81 -4.72 -19.56
CA PRO A 177 -6.58 -5.36 -19.09
C PRO A 177 -5.30 -4.59 -19.46
N SER A 178 -5.34 -3.76 -20.51
CA SER A 178 -4.19 -2.98 -20.97
C SER A 178 -3.95 -1.71 -20.13
N ALA A 179 -4.98 -1.22 -19.44
CA ALA A 179 -4.97 0.08 -18.78
C ALA A 179 -3.98 0.15 -17.61
N SER A 180 -3.85 -0.92 -16.82
CA SER A 180 -2.87 -1.00 -15.73
C SER A 180 -2.63 -2.42 -15.23
N SER A 181 -1.60 -2.62 -14.39
CA SER A 181 -1.32 -3.92 -13.76
C SER A 181 -2.50 -4.42 -12.91
N VAL A 182 -3.22 -3.52 -12.22
CA VAL A 182 -4.41 -3.89 -11.42
C VAL A 182 -5.60 -4.23 -12.32
N ASP A 183 -5.77 -3.53 -13.44
CA ASP A 183 -6.81 -3.84 -14.41
C ASP A 183 -6.54 -5.20 -15.07
N GLY A 184 -5.29 -5.47 -15.48
CA GLY A 184 -4.86 -6.79 -15.94
C GLY A 184 -5.10 -7.88 -14.91
N LEU A 185 -4.76 -7.64 -13.63
CA LEU A 185 -5.04 -8.59 -12.56
C LEU A 185 -6.54 -8.88 -12.41
N HIS A 186 -7.38 -7.84 -12.34
CA HIS A 186 -8.83 -7.99 -12.21
C HIS A 186 -9.44 -8.72 -13.41
N ALA A 187 -8.96 -8.43 -14.63
CA ALA A 187 -9.36 -9.14 -15.84
C ALA A 187 -8.93 -10.62 -15.79
N ALA A 188 -7.70 -10.93 -15.37
CA ALA A 188 -7.20 -12.29 -15.26
C ALA A 188 -7.99 -13.11 -14.23
N LEU A 189 -8.31 -12.51 -13.07
CA LEU A 189 -9.14 -13.15 -12.04
C LEU A 189 -10.56 -13.47 -12.54
N ARG A 190 -11.12 -12.64 -13.42
CA ARG A 190 -12.42 -12.89 -14.08
C ARG A 190 -12.31 -13.99 -15.13
N ALA A 191 -11.26 -13.94 -15.97
CA ALA A 191 -10.97 -14.89 -17.03
C ALA A 191 -10.75 -16.33 -16.51
N MET A 192 -10.42 -16.52 -15.23
CA MET A 192 -10.35 -17.85 -14.61
C MET A 192 -11.62 -18.68 -14.80
N LYS A 193 -12.81 -18.06 -14.92
CA LYS A 193 -14.08 -18.76 -15.18
C LYS A 193 -14.19 -19.31 -16.61
N GLU A 194 -13.44 -18.73 -17.54
CA GLU A 194 -13.42 -19.08 -18.96
C GLU A 194 -12.33 -20.13 -19.28
N GLY A 195 -11.33 -20.26 -18.41
CA GLY A 195 -10.28 -21.28 -18.49
C GLY A 195 -8.87 -20.70 -18.69
N LEU A 196 -7.88 -21.59 -18.73
CA LEU A 196 -6.45 -21.24 -18.77
C LEU A 196 -6.11 -20.36 -19.99
N GLU A 197 -6.58 -20.70 -21.19
CA GLU A 197 -6.29 -19.92 -22.41
C GLU A 197 -6.74 -18.46 -22.30
N ALA A 198 -7.87 -18.20 -21.62
CA ALA A 198 -8.36 -16.84 -21.41
C ALA A 198 -7.47 -16.05 -20.44
N VAL A 199 -7.00 -16.72 -19.38
CA VAL A 199 -6.05 -16.15 -18.43
C VAL A 199 -4.72 -15.84 -19.12
N GLU A 200 -4.18 -16.78 -19.91
CA GLU A 200 -2.91 -16.60 -20.63
C GLU A 200 -2.95 -15.40 -21.57
N ARG A 201 -4.05 -15.18 -22.31
CA ARG A 201 -4.20 -13.99 -23.17
C ARG A 201 -4.09 -12.68 -22.41
N VAL A 202 -4.78 -12.55 -21.26
CA VAL A 202 -4.70 -11.33 -20.43
C VAL A 202 -3.29 -11.12 -19.91
N VAL A 203 -2.64 -12.22 -19.53
CA VAL A 203 -1.30 -12.22 -18.96
C VAL A 203 -0.21 -11.94 -20.00
N GLU A 204 -0.42 -12.30 -21.27
CA GLU A 204 0.41 -11.89 -22.40
C GLU A 204 0.27 -10.40 -22.69
N GLU A 205 -0.94 -9.86 -22.60
CA GLU A 205 -1.23 -8.43 -22.78
C GLU A 205 -0.67 -7.57 -21.63
N ARG A 206 -0.71 -8.09 -20.40
CA ARG A 206 -0.26 -7.38 -19.19
C ARG A 206 0.65 -8.23 -18.29
N PRO A 207 1.92 -8.48 -18.70
CA PRO A 207 2.82 -9.42 -17.99
C PRO A 207 3.16 -9.03 -16.55
N ASP A 208 3.21 -7.73 -16.26
CA ASP A 208 3.49 -7.13 -14.95
C ASP A 208 2.39 -7.37 -13.91
N LEU A 209 1.20 -7.84 -14.31
CA LEU A 209 0.19 -8.30 -13.34
C LEU A 209 0.71 -9.44 -12.45
N ARG A 210 1.70 -10.21 -12.92
CA ARG A 210 2.38 -11.25 -12.13
C ARG A 210 3.16 -10.66 -10.96
N LEU A 211 3.84 -9.54 -11.18
CA LEU A 211 4.55 -8.82 -10.13
C LEU A 211 3.55 -8.36 -9.06
N LEU A 212 2.42 -7.79 -9.48
CA LEU A 212 1.38 -7.35 -8.56
C LEU A 212 0.80 -8.52 -7.78
N ALA A 213 0.50 -9.64 -8.45
CA ALA A 213 -0.02 -10.85 -7.81
C ALA A 213 0.93 -11.39 -6.74
N ARG A 214 2.24 -11.50 -7.03
CA ARG A 214 3.25 -11.94 -6.07
C ARG A 214 3.40 -10.97 -4.89
N GLY A 215 3.43 -9.67 -5.16
CA GLY A 215 3.48 -8.63 -4.11
C GLY A 215 2.26 -8.68 -3.19
N LEU A 216 1.05 -8.84 -3.75
CA LEU A 216 -0.18 -8.95 -2.98
C LEU A 216 -0.18 -10.17 -2.07
N VAL A 217 0.28 -11.32 -2.58
CA VAL A 217 0.35 -12.55 -1.78
C VAL A 217 1.39 -12.43 -0.67
N SER A 218 2.56 -11.85 -0.94
CA SER A 218 3.60 -11.60 0.07
C SER A 218 3.08 -10.67 1.18
N ALA A 219 2.47 -9.55 0.81
CA ALA A 219 1.79 -8.65 1.76
C ALA A 219 0.64 -9.34 2.52
N GLY A 220 0.01 -10.32 1.88
CA GLY A 220 -0.99 -11.20 2.46
C GLY A 220 -0.45 -12.04 3.59
N TYR A 221 0.65 -12.76 3.36
CA TYR A 221 1.30 -13.60 4.35
C TYR A 221 1.76 -12.79 5.56
N GLU A 222 2.33 -11.60 5.35
CA GLU A 222 2.71 -10.72 6.46
C GLU A 222 1.53 -10.33 7.35
N ARG A 223 0.35 -10.09 6.75
CA ARG A 223 -0.85 -9.68 7.52
C ARG A 223 -1.56 -10.87 8.17
N TYR A 224 -1.80 -11.92 7.41
CA TYR A 224 -2.73 -12.99 7.77
C TYR A 224 -2.02 -14.25 8.28
N GLY A 225 -0.71 -14.38 8.06
CA GLY A 225 0.11 -15.51 8.46
C GLY A 225 -0.01 -16.74 7.54
N ASP A 226 -1.21 -17.04 7.08
CA ASP A 226 -1.48 -18.15 6.15
C ASP A 226 -2.61 -17.84 5.16
N VAL A 227 -2.75 -18.71 4.16
CA VAL A 227 -3.76 -18.60 3.10
C VAL A 227 -5.19 -18.89 3.56
N GLU A 228 -5.40 -19.55 4.70
CA GLU A 228 -6.74 -19.82 5.23
C GLU A 228 -7.40 -18.54 5.73
N GLY A 229 -6.60 -17.59 6.23
CA GLY A 229 -7.03 -16.26 6.63
C GLY A 229 -7.23 -15.28 5.47
N PHE A 230 -6.90 -15.64 4.23
CA PHE A 230 -6.92 -14.71 3.12
C PHE A 230 -8.36 -14.28 2.73
N PRO A 231 -8.56 -12.98 2.45
CA PRO A 231 -9.81 -12.52 1.85
C PRO A 231 -9.97 -13.09 0.44
N ARG A 232 -11.22 -13.21 0.00
CA ARG A 232 -11.59 -13.92 -1.23
C ARG A 232 -10.79 -13.50 -2.45
N GLU A 233 -10.60 -12.20 -2.67
CA GLU A 233 -9.80 -11.70 -3.81
C GLU A 233 -8.37 -12.26 -3.74
N LEU A 234 -7.72 -12.17 -2.59
CA LEU A 234 -6.36 -12.67 -2.40
C LEU A 234 -6.25 -14.20 -2.54
N SER A 235 -7.24 -14.95 -2.05
CA SER A 235 -7.32 -16.40 -2.31
C SER A 235 -7.41 -16.73 -3.80
N ASN A 236 -8.09 -15.88 -4.59
CA ASN A 236 -8.14 -16.04 -6.05
C ASN A 236 -6.82 -15.62 -6.72
N VAL A 237 -6.08 -14.65 -6.17
CA VAL A 237 -4.72 -14.32 -6.62
C VAL A 237 -3.77 -15.51 -6.43
N VAL A 238 -3.83 -16.21 -5.29
CA VAL A 238 -3.05 -17.43 -5.06
C VAL A 238 -3.38 -18.51 -6.10
N ARG A 239 -4.67 -18.72 -6.40
CA ARG A 239 -5.11 -19.67 -7.43
C ARG A 239 -4.62 -19.26 -8.82
N LEU A 240 -4.70 -17.98 -9.15
CA LEU A 240 -4.20 -17.43 -10.42
C LEU A 240 -2.70 -17.73 -10.59
N LEU A 241 -1.88 -17.46 -9.57
CA LEU A 241 -0.45 -17.79 -9.61
C LEU A 241 -0.22 -19.28 -9.86
N GLY A 242 -1.01 -20.16 -9.25
CA GLY A 242 -0.88 -21.60 -9.48
C GLY A 242 -1.31 -22.08 -10.85
N VAL A 243 -2.36 -21.50 -11.40
CA VAL A 243 -2.76 -21.72 -12.79
C VAL A 243 -1.64 -21.30 -13.75
N LEU A 244 -0.89 -20.24 -13.41
CA LEU A 244 0.26 -19.77 -14.16
C LEU A 244 1.56 -20.54 -13.88
N GLY A 245 1.53 -21.54 -12.98
CA GLY A 245 2.72 -22.30 -12.59
C GLY A 245 3.76 -21.50 -11.80
N GLU A 246 3.36 -20.37 -11.21
CA GLU A 246 4.22 -19.50 -10.42
C GLU A 246 4.38 -20.04 -8.99
N GLU A 247 5.60 -19.93 -8.45
CA GLU A 247 5.84 -20.23 -7.05
C GLU A 247 5.36 -19.08 -6.16
N VAL A 248 4.69 -19.42 -5.06
CA VAL A 248 4.16 -18.45 -4.11
C VAL A 248 5.15 -18.30 -2.94
N PRO A 249 5.53 -17.06 -2.56
CA PRO A 249 6.38 -16.83 -1.41
C PRO A 249 5.62 -17.09 -0.10
N ASP A 250 5.77 -18.30 0.44
CA ASP A 250 6.21 -18.61 1.81
C ASP A 250 5.73 -20.02 2.23
N GLY A 251 6.41 -21.03 1.70
CA GLY A 251 6.30 -22.43 2.18
C GLY A 251 5.72 -23.43 1.18
N GLN A 252 6.57 -23.92 0.27
CA GLN A 252 6.57 -25.30 -0.23
C GLN A 252 5.22 -26.00 -0.40
N ARG A 253 4.39 -25.56 -1.35
CA ARG A 253 3.58 -26.48 -2.15
C ARG A 253 3.49 -25.96 -3.58
N ARG A 254 4.03 -26.73 -4.51
CA ARG A 254 3.60 -26.70 -5.89
C ARG A 254 2.06 -26.76 -5.91
N LEU A 255 1.42 -25.90 -6.70
CA LEU A 255 -0.04 -25.86 -6.83
C LEU A 255 -0.66 -27.14 -7.44
N ASP A 256 0.19 -28.13 -7.76
CA ASP A 256 -0.12 -29.51 -8.14
C ASP A 256 -1.02 -30.27 -7.14
N GLU A 257 -1.17 -29.81 -5.88
CA GLU A 257 -1.91 -30.54 -4.83
C GLU A 257 -3.41 -30.18 -4.70
N TRP A 258 -3.98 -29.35 -5.59
CA TRP A 258 -5.41 -28.98 -5.54
C TRP A 258 -6.28 -29.58 -6.65
N THR A 259 -5.73 -30.47 -7.48
CA THR A 259 -6.49 -31.32 -8.41
C THR A 259 -6.43 -32.79 -7.97
N GLY A 260 -7.01 -33.06 -6.79
CA GLY A 260 -7.34 -34.41 -6.31
C GLY A 260 -8.78 -34.47 -5.84
#